data_AF-A0AAE1YI84-F1
#
_entry.id   AF-A0AAE1YI84-F1
#
_cell.length_a   1.000
_cell.length_b   1.000
_cell.length_c   1.000
_cell.angle_alpha   90.00
_cell.angle_beta   90.00
_cell.angle_gamma   90.00
#
_symmetry.space_group_name_H-M   'P 1'
#
loop_
_entity.id
_entity.type
_entity.pdbx_description
1 polymer ?
#
loop_
_entity_poly.entity_id
_entity_poly.type
_entity_poly.pdbx_seq_one_letter_code
_entity_poly.pdbx_strand_id
1 'polypeptide(L)'
;MQVKLLFFHLLVLFSIFILSTSDDPDCVYTVYVRTSSIIKGGTDSIISLTLYDAGGSGVRINNLEAWGGLMGPGYNYFERGNLDIFSGRGPCLPGPICAMNLTSDGSGPGHGWYCNYVEVTVTGVHKQCTQQQFTVEQWLATDAPPYELTAIRNYCSSDDGKSIMPRYMSISCISNTINKCSFLTTHPQFLSRVSKYKRFHHFEPGTVVRSAGGGGCRWCFQFPANISRDYAIT
;
A
#
# COMPACT_ATOMS: atom_id res chain seq x y z
N MET A 1 21.78 8.14 -54.21
CA MET A 1 22.50 7.82 -52.94
C MET A 1 21.87 8.53 -51.73
N GLN A 2 21.40 9.78 -51.89
CA GLN A 2 20.83 10.62 -50.82
C GLN A 2 19.57 10.05 -50.13
N VAL A 3 18.67 9.38 -50.86
CA VAL A 3 17.44 8.78 -50.30
C VAL A 3 17.75 7.61 -49.36
N LYS A 4 18.79 6.82 -49.66
CA LYS A 4 19.23 5.69 -48.81
C LYS A 4 19.84 6.17 -47.49
N LEU A 5 20.52 7.33 -47.53
CA LEU A 5 21.13 7.94 -46.35
C LEU A 5 20.07 8.51 -45.39
N LEU A 6 19.03 9.17 -45.93
CA LEU A 6 17.89 9.67 -45.16
C LEU A 6 17.09 8.54 -44.50
N PHE A 7 16.87 7.43 -45.22
CA PHE A 7 16.19 6.27 -44.67
C PHE A 7 16.99 5.62 -43.52
N PHE A 8 18.32 5.56 -43.64
CA PHE A 8 19.18 5.03 -42.58
C PHE A 8 19.16 5.91 -41.33
N HIS A 9 19.18 7.25 -41.48
CA HIS A 9 19.03 8.15 -40.33
C HIS A 9 17.64 8.03 -39.67
N LEU A 10 16.57 7.86 -40.45
CA LEU A 10 15.22 7.61 -39.93
C LEU A 10 15.14 6.29 -39.15
N LEU A 11 15.76 5.22 -39.64
CA LEU A 11 15.85 3.95 -38.92
C LEU A 11 16.67 4.05 -37.64
N VAL A 12 17.79 4.79 -37.66
CA VAL A 12 18.62 5.02 -36.46
C VAL A 12 17.83 5.84 -35.42
N LEU A 13 17.15 6.91 -35.83
CA LEU A 13 16.32 7.71 -34.92
C LEU A 13 15.14 6.90 -34.36
N PHE A 14 14.51 6.05 -35.18
CA PHE A 14 13.44 5.16 -34.72
C PHE A 14 13.99 4.11 -33.73
N SER A 15 15.17 3.55 -33.97
CA SER A 15 15.81 2.60 -33.05
C SER A 15 16.21 3.24 -31.72
N ILE A 16 16.67 4.49 -31.72
CA ILE A 16 16.97 5.24 -30.49
C ILE A 16 15.68 5.52 -29.71
N PHE A 17 14.57 5.80 -30.40
CA PHE A 17 13.27 6.01 -29.78
C PHE A 17 12.66 4.74 -29.16
N ILE A 18 12.96 3.55 -29.71
CA ILE A 18 12.50 2.26 -29.14
C ILE A 18 13.33 1.86 -27.91
N LEU A 19 14.59 2.32 -27.79
CA LEU A 19 15.49 1.96 -26.69
C LEU A 19 15.29 2.77 -25.41
N SER A 20 14.49 3.85 -25.43
CA SER A 20 14.15 4.63 -24.23
C SER A 20 12.94 4.05 -23.50
N THR A 21 12.90 2.74 -23.27
CA THR A 21 12.06 2.18 -22.20
C THR A 21 12.83 2.48 -20.92
N SER A 22 12.43 3.51 -20.16
CA SER A 22 13.04 3.70 -18.85
C SER A 22 12.75 2.44 -18.03
N ASP A 23 13.79 1.71 -17.65
CA ASP A 23 13.76 0.70 -16.59
C ASP A 23 13.56 1.41 -15.24
N ASP A 24 12.56 2.29 -15.14
CA ASP A 24 12.18 2.85 -13.86
C ASP A 24 11.70 1.68 -13.01
N PRO A 25 12.27 1.48 -11.81
CA PRO A 25 11.92 0.33 -11.01
C PRO A 25 10.42 0.38 -10.68
N ASP A 26 9.73 -0.70 -11.01
CA ASP A 26 8.34 -0.91 -10.61
C ASP A 26 8.28 -1.30 -9.14
N CYS A 27 7.42 -0.61 -8.40
CA CYS A 27 7.04 -0.96 -7.03
C CYS A 27 5.65 -1.57 -7.02
N VAL A 28 5.42 -2.49 -6.09
CA VAL A 28 4.08 -3.02 -5.78
C VAL A 28 3.51 -2.24 -4.60
N TYR A 29 2.35 -1.66 -4.83
CA TYR A 29 1.57 -0.92 -3.87
C TYR A 29 0.39 -1.79 -3.44
N THR A 30 0.25 -2.03 -2.14
CA THR A 30 -0.91 -2.71 -1.57
C THR A 30 -1.67 -1.73 -0.70
N VAL A 31 -2.94 -1.51 -1.01
CA VAL A 31 -3.81 -0.52 -0.39
C VAL A 31 -4.93 -1.25 0.34
N TYR A 32 -5.12 -0.92 1.61
CA TYR A 32 -6.23 -1.36 2.43
C TYR A 32 -7.13 -0.16 2.72
N VAL A 33 -8.40 -0.26 2.38
CA VAL A 33 -9.38 0.81 2.62
C VAL A 33 -10.41 0.30 3.61
N ARG A 34 -10.54 0.98 4.76
CA ARG A 34 -11.57 0.67 5.75
C ARG A 34 -12.74 1.63 5.63
N THR A 35 -13.86 1.11 5.16
CA THR A 35 -15.13 1.84 5.17
C THR A 35 -15.77 1.78 6.55
N SER A 36 -16.38 2.88 6.97
CA SER A 36 -17.01 2.98 8.29
C SER A 36 -18.26 2.12 8.43
N SER A 37 -18.56 1.75 9.67
CA SER A 37 -19.79 1.03 10.04
C SER A 37 -20.95 1.97 10.36
N ILE A 38 -20.84 3.27 10.13
CA ILE A 38 -21.96 4.21 10.28
C ILE A 38 -23.03 3.98 9.20
N ILE A 39 -24.26 4.37 9.49
CA ILE A 39 -25.39 4.23 8.56
C ILE A 39 -25.09 5.04 7.28
N LYS A 40 -25.33 4.45 6.11
CA LYS A 40 -25.00 5.01 4.79
C LYS A 40 -23.51 5.35 4.59
N GLY A 41 -22.61 4.66 5.29
CA GLY A 41 -21.18 4.89 5.19
C GLY A 41 -20.50 4.32 3.94
N GLY A 42 -21.20 3.51 3.13
CA GLY A 42 -20.67 2.93 1.89
C GLY A 42 -21.01 3.75 0.65
N THR A 43 -20.40 3.41 -0.50
CA THR A 43 -20.59 4.14 -1.77
C THR A 43 -20.42 3.25 -3.00
N ASP A 44 -21.10 3.63 -4.08
CA ASP A 44 -20.92 3.06 -5.44
C ASP A 44 -20.09 3.99 -6.35
N SER A 45 -19.51 5.07 -5.80
CA SER A 45 -18.68 6.03 -6.54
C SER A 45 -17.31 5.46 -6.94
N ILE A 46 -16.68 6.04 -7.96
CA ILE A 46 -15.31 5.71 -8.33
C ILE A 46 -14.35 6.40 -7.35
N ILE A 47 -13.53 5.60 -6.67
CA ILE A 47 -12.52 6.09 -5.72
C ILE A 47 -11.14 6.11 -6.36
N SER A 48 -10.52 7.29 -6.32
CA SER A 48 -9.15 7.55 -6.77
C SER A 48 -8.24 7.87 -5.59
N LEU A 49 -6.97 7.51 -5.73
CA LEU A 49 -5.95 7.70 -4.70
C LEU A 49 -4.68 8.22 -5.33
N THR A 50 -4.16 9.33 -4.80
CA THR A 50 -2.82 9.81 -5.13
C THR A 50 -1.93 9.77 -3.89
N LEU A 51 -0.74 9.22 -4.02
CA LEU A 51 0.23 9.04 -2.95
C LEU A 51 1.45 9.91 -3.23
N TYR A 52 2.03 10.50 -2.20
CA TYR A 52 3.20 11.37 -2.33
C TYR A 52 4.28 11.01 -1.31
N ASP A 53 5.53 11.21 -1.71
CA ASP A 53 6.68 11.24 -0.80
C ASP A 53 6.98 12.67 -0.30
N ALA A 54 7.98 12.78 0.58
CA ALA A 54 8.36 14.07 1.16
C ALA A 54 8.98 15.04 0.14
N GLY A 55 9.46 14.53 -1.00
CA GLY A 55 9.99 15.33 -2.11
C GLY A 55 8.91 15.83 -3.07
N GLY A 56 7.63 15.49 -2.83
CA GLY A 56 6.51 15.87 -3.70
C GLY A 56 6.34 14.98 -4.94
N SER A 57 7.15 13.93 -5.09
CA SER A 57 6.94 12.93 -6.13
C SER A 57 5.69 12.13 -5.79
N GLY A 58 4.86 11.80 -6.79
CA GLY A 58 3.58 11.15 -6.55
C GLY A 58 3.18 10.07 -7.55
N VAL A 59 2.36 9.15 -7.08
CA VAL A 59 1.73 8.08 -7.88
C VAL A 59 0.22 8.26 -7.82
N ARG A 60 -0.43 8.37 -8.97
CA ARG A 60 -1.87 8.56 -9.09
C ARG A 60 -2.56 7.29 -9.60
N ILE A 61 -3.55 6.83 -8.86
CA ILE A 61 -4.44 5.72 -9.17
C ILE A 61 -5.84 6.30 -9.41
N ASN A 62 -6.31 6.27 -10.65
CA ASN A 62 -7.58 6.92 -11.03
C ASN A 62 -8.83 6.14 -10.60
N ASN A 63 -8.72 4.83 -10.46
CA ASN A 63 -9.80 3.97 -10.01
C ASN A 63 -9.16 2.78 -9.28
N LEU A 64 -9.32 2.72 -7.96
CA LEU A 64 -8.73 1.67 -7.12
C LEU A 64 -9.21 0.27 -7.50
N GLU A 65 -10.52 0.12 -7.72
CA GLU A 65 -11.14 -1.16 -8.10
C GLU A 65 -10.56 -1.68 -9.42
N ALA A 66 -10.60 -0.86 -10.47
CA ALA A 66 -10.12 -1.25 -11.79
C ALA A 66 -8.59 -1.41 -11.86
N TRP A 67 -7.84 -0.70 -11.02
CA TRP A 67 -6.37 -0.77 -10.99
C TRP A 67 -5.86 -2.06 -10.34
N GLY A 68 -6.52 -2.56 -9.29
CA GLY A 68 -5.97 -3.68 -8.55
C GLY A 68 -6.89 -4.34 -7.53
N GLY A 69 -8.21 -4.29 -7.69
CA GLY A 69 -9.15 -4.94 -6.76
C GLY A 69 -8.87 -6.43 -6.56
N LEU A 70 -8.73 -6.86 -5.29
CA LEU A 70 -8.38 -8.24 -4.92
C LEU A 70 -9.50 -9.04 -4.27
N MET A 71 -10.73 -8.51 -4.22
CA MET A 71 -11.85 -9.16 -3.50
C MET A 71 -12.62 -10.17 -4.36
N GLY A 72 -12.26 -10.32 -5.64
CA GLY A 72 -12.85 -11.27 -6.57
C GLY A 72 -13.90 -10.65 -7.50
N PRO A 73 -14.36 -11.40 -8.51
CA PRO A 73 -15.29 -10.90 -9.51
C PRO A 73 -16.68 -10.63 -8.91
N GLY A 74 -17.27 -9.49 -9.26
CA GLY A 74 -18.61 -9.09 -8.81
C GLY A 74 -18.71 -8.70 -7.33
N TYR A 75 -17.58 -8.54 -6.65
CA TYR A 75 -17.55 -8.00 -5.29
C TYR A 75 -17.91 -6.51 -5.31
N ASN A 76 -18.77 -6.09 -4.37
CA ASN A 76 -19.11 -4.68 -4.23
C ASN A 76 -18.14 -3.99 -3.26
N TYR A 77 -17.30 -3.12 -3.79
CA TYR A 77 -16.27 -2.41 -3.03
C TYR A 77 -16.85 -1.21 -2.27
N PHE A 78 -16.11 -0.74 -1.28
CA PHE A 78 -16.41 0.46 -0.49
C PHE A 78 -17.74 0.39 0.28
N GLU A 79 -18.20 -0.82 0.58
CA GLU A 79 -19.42 -1.05 1.32
C GLU A 79 -19.25 -0.87 2.84
N ARG A 80 -20.36 -0.52 3.51
CA ARG A 80 -20.38 -0.20 4.94
C ARG A 80 -19.73 -1.31 5.78
N GLY A 81 -18.69 -0.94 6.52
CA GLY A 81 -17.98 -1.82 7.46
C GLY A 81 -16.95 -2.75 6.80
N ASN A 82 -16.83 -2.73 5.47
CA ASN A 82 -15.87 -3.58 4.76
C ASN A 82 -14.44 -3.06 4.89
N LEU A 83 -13.52 -4.02 4.78
CA LEU A 83 -12.10 -3.78 4.57
C LEU A 83 -11.76 -4.29 3.18
N ASP A 84 -11.49 -3.36 2.27
CA ASP A 84 -11.23 -3.67 0.87
C ASP A 84 -9.74 -3.60 0.58
N ILE A 85 -9.27 -4.53 -0.26
CA ILE A 85 -7.85 -4.71 -0.53
C ILE A 85 -7.60 -4.54 -2.03
N PHE A 86 -6.60 -3.73 -2.35
CA PHE A 86 -6.15 -3.47 -3.71
C PHE A 86 -4.64 -3.70 -3.80
N SER A 87 -4.15 -4.26 -4.90
CA SER A 87 -2.72 -4.36 -5.16
C SER A 87 -2.42 -4.17 -6.63
N GLY A 88 -1.43 -3.33 -6.93
CA GLY A 88 -1.03 -3.04 -8.30
C GLY A 88 0.41 -2.55 -8.38
N ARG A 89 0.94 -2.54 -9.60
CA ARG A 89 2.27 -1.99 -9.90
C ARG A 89 2.17 -0.52 -10.26
N GLY A 90 3.23 0.22 -9.95
CA GLY A 90 3.40 1.61 -10.34
C GLY A 90 4.86 2.04 -10.18
N PRO A 91 5.22 3.24 -10.65
CA PRO A 91 6.58 3.74 -10.57
C PRO A 91 7.00 3.88 -9.10
N CYS A 92 8.19 3.40 -8.74
CA CYS A 92 8.69 3.53 -7.38
C CYS A 92 8.91 5.00 -7.00
N LEU A 93 8.35 5.41 -5.86
CA LEU A 93 8.70 6.70 -5.26
C LEU A 93 10.18 6.73 -4.78
N PRO A 94 10.85 7.89 -4.85
CA PRO A 94 12.18 8.08 -4.29
C PRO A 94 12.22 7.83 -2.77
N GLY A 95 11.25 8.39 -2.03
CA GLY A 95 11.12 8.27 -0.58
C GLY A 95 9.92 7.43 -0.11
N PRO A 96 9.78 7.24 1.22
CA PRO A 96 8.58 6.63 1.81
C PRO A 96 7.35 7.52 1.55
N ILE A 97 6.19 6.89 1.38
CA ILE A 97 4.92 7.62 1.30
C ILE A 97 4.67 8.30 2.65
N CYS A 98 4.33 9.59 2.59
CA CYS A 98 3.97 10.36 3.78
C CYS A 98 2.77 11.28 3.57
N ALA A 99 2.27 11.42 2.34
CA ALA A 99 1.02 12.13 2.08
C ALA A 99 0.12 11.37 1.10
N MET A 100 -1.19 11.61 1.22
CA MET A 100 -2.19 11.08 0.30
C MET A 100 -3.25 12.12 -0.05
N ASN A 101 -3.87 11.92 -1.20
CA ASN A 101 -5.09 12.56 -1.65
C ASN A 101 -6.08 11.46 -2.08
N LEU A 102 -7.14 11.29 -1.29
CA LEU A 102 -8.21 10.34 -1.55
C LEU A 102 -9.42 11.08 -2.10
N THR A 103 -9.92 10.72 -3.28
CA THR A 103 -11.03 11.44 -3.94
C THR A 103 -12.09 10.47 -4.42
N SER A 104 -13.35 10.79 -4.08
CA SER A 104 -14.54 10.20 -4.68
C SER A 104 -14.97 11.02 -5.90
N ASP A 105 -15.43 10.38 -6.96
CA ASP A 105 -16.04 11.09 -8.10
C ASP A 105 -17.48 11.56 -7.80
N GLY A 106 -18.07 11.13 -6.68
CA GLY A 106 -19.43 11.48 -6.27
C GLY A 106 -20.52 10.97 -7.19
N SER A 107 -20.24 9.95 -8.02
CA SER A 107 -21.22 9.37 -8.94
C SER A 107 -22.05 8.25 -8.27
N GLY A 108 -23.19 7.91 -8.88
CA GLY A 108 -24.03 6.81 -8.44
C GLY A 108 -25.04 7.15 -7.32
N PRO A 109 -26.04 6.28 -7.10
CA PRO A 109 -26.87 6.33 -5.91
C PRO A 109 -26.02 6.09 -4.66
N GLY A 110 -26.31 6.77 -3.55
CA GLY A 110 -25.51 6.59 -2.32
C GLY A 110 -24.04 7.04 -2.45
N HIS A 111 -23.77 8.05 -3.28
CA HIS A 111 -22.42 8.57 -3.53
C HIS A 111 -21.65 9.04 -2.28
N GLY A 112 -22.35 9.43 -1.21
CA GLY A 112 -21.73 9.88 0.02
C GLY A 112 -21.03 8.74 0.76
N TRP A 113 -19.72 8.86 0.94
CA TRP A 113 -18.89 7.81 1.52
C TRP A 113 -18.27 8.23 2.84
N TYR A 114 -18.21 7.37 3.85
CA TYR A 114 -17.43 7.64 5.06
C TYR A 114 -16.28 6.64 5.21
N CYS A 115 -15.08 7.13 4.97
CA CYS A 115 -13.85 6.36 5.10
C CYS A 115 -13.26 6.51 6.52
N ASN A 116 -12.89 5.40 7.16
CA ASN A 116 -12.15 5.44 8.43
C ASN A 116 -10.66 5.68 8.18
N TYR A 117 -10.01 4.83 7.41
CA TYR A 117 -8.58 4.94 7.12
C TYR A 117 -8.21 4.27 5.80
N VAL A 118 -7.07 4.69 5.27
CA VAL A 118 -6.37 4.04 4.16
C VAL A 118 -4.98 3.64 4.64
N GLU A 119 -4.61 2.38 4.50
CA GLU A 119 -3.25 1.90 4.79
C GLU A 119 -2.58 1.47 3.49
N VAL A 120 -1.34 1.90 3.28
CA VAL A 120 -0.57 1.59 2.08
C VAL A 120 0.73 0.93 2.46
N THR A 121 1.03 -0.20 1.83
CA THR A 121 2.33 -0.87 1.87
C THR A 121 2.99 -0.77 0.50
N VAL A 122 4.25 -0.34 0.46
CA VAL A 122 5.06 -0.29 -0.76
C VAL A 122 6.20 -1.28 -0.65
N THR A 123 6.36 -2.07 -1.69
CA THR A 123 7.48 -3.01 -1.84
C THR A 123 8.14 -2.81 -3.20
N GLY A 124 9.46 -2.92 -3.26
CA GLY A 124 10.22 -2.77 -4.50
C GLY A 124 11.53 -3.53 -4.42
N VAL A 125 12.06 -3.91 -5.59
CA VAL A 125 13.34 -4.59 -5.67
C VAL A 125 14.44 -3.62 -5.19
N HIS A 126 15.30 -4.09 -4.28
CA HIS A 126 16.34 -3.28 -3.62
C HIS A 126 15.85 -2.03 -2.86
N LYS A 127 14.54 -1.88 -2.63
CA LYS A 127 13.94 -0.80 -1.83
C LYS A 127 13.51 -1.35 -0.46
N GLN A 128 13.44 -0.47 0.53
CA GLN A 128 12.89 -0.82 1.85
C GLN A 128 11.36 -0.97 1.75
N CYS A 129 10.81 -1.98 2.43
CA CYS A 129 9.36 -2.12 2.60
C CYS A 129 8.88 -1.00 3.51
N THR A 130 7.91 -0.22 3.06
CA THR A 130 7.35 0.91 3.84
C THR A 130 5.85 0.72 3.99
N GLN A 131 5.32 1.13 5.14
CA GLN A 131 3.89 1.07 5.44
C GLN A 131 3.48 2.40 6.06
N GLN A 132 2.37 2.97 5.60
CA GLN A 132 1.80 4.20 6.12
C GLN A 132 0.29 4.08 6.20
N GLN A 133 -0.27 4.34 7.38
CA GLN A 133 -1.71 4.47 7.59
C GLN A 133 -2.09 5.94 7.62
N PHE A 134 -3.16 6.30 6.91
CA PHE A 134 -3.76 7.62 6.91
C PHE A 134 -5.17 7.54 7.52
N THR A 135 -5.34 8.17 8.68
CA THR A 135 -6.66 8.30 9.29
C THR A 135 -7.46 9.36 8.53
N VAL A 136 -8.63 8.95 8.02
CA VAL A 136 -9.54 9.81 7.25
C VAL A 136 -10.64 10.33 8.18
N GLU A 137 -11.48 9.44 8.71
CA GLU A 137 -12.62 9.75 9.59
C GLU A 137 -13.47 10.94 9.10
N GLN A 138 -13.80 10.92 7.81
CA GLN A 138 -14.43 12.03 7.12
C GLN A 138 -15.45 11.51 6.10
N TRP A 139 -16.55 12.25 5.92
CA TRP A 139 -17.40 12.09 4.74
C TRP A 139 -16.69 12.62 3.49
N LEU A 140 -16.68 11.82 2.43
CA LEU A 140 -16.36 12.23 1.07
C LEU A 140 -17.70 12.31 0.34
N ALA A 141 -18.38 13.45 0.49
CA ALA A 141 -19.77 13.63 0.07
C ALA A 141 -20.06 15.12 -0.16
N THR A 142 -21.04 15.44 -1.03
CA THR A 142 -21.53 16.81 -1.21
C THR A 142 -22.74 17.13 -0.34
N ASP A 143 -23.36 16.11 0.26
CA ASP A 143 -24.58 16.21 1.08
C ASP A 143 -24.33 15.98 2.58
N ALA A 144 -23.09 15.72 2.99
CA ALA A 144 -22.68 15.59 4.38
C ALA A 144 -21.40 16.40 4.68
N PRO A 145 -21.28 17.07 5.84
CA PRO A 145 -20.06 17.79 6.22
C PRO A 145 -18.82 16.89 6.17
N PRO A 146 -17.68 17.36 5.62
CA PRO A 146 -17.37 18.75 5.26
C PRO A 146 -17.85 19.24 3.88
N TYR A 147 -18.72 18.49 3.19
CA TYR A 147 -19.20 18.79 1.83
C TYR A 147 -18.09 18.75 0.76
N GLU A 148 -17.06 17.95 1.03
CA GLU A 148 -15.93 17.74 0.14
C GLU A 148 -15.93 16.30 -0.36
N LEU A 149 -15.62 16.09 -1.64
CA LEU A 149 -15.41 14.75 -2.21
C LEU A 149 -13.96 14.26 -2.07
N THR A 150 -13.13 15.00 -1.34
CA THR A 150 -11.69 14.80 -1.25
C THR A 150 -11.24 14.81 0.21
N ALA A 151 -10.28 13.95 0.54
CA ALA A 151 -9.59 13.95 1.82
C ALA A 151 -8.07 13.91 1.59
N ILE A 152 -7.39 15.01 1.94
CA ILE A 152 -5.93 15.12 1.88
C ILE A 152 -5.36 14.88 3.28
N ARG A 153 -4.33 14.04 3.40
CA ARG A 153 -3.57 13.84 4.63
C ARG A 153 -2.09 13.98 4.32
N ASN A 154 -1.41 14.91 4.98
CA ASN A 154 0.03 15.13 4.81
C ASN A 154 0.73 14.93 6.16
N TYR A 155 1.50 13.86 6.25
CA TYR A 155 2.34 13.50 7.39
C TYR A 155 3.83 13.54 7.04
N CYS A 156 4.18 14.13 5.90
CA CYS A 156 5.57 14.40 5.58
C CYS A 156 6.10 15.35 6.64
N SER A 157 7.09 14.91 7.42
CA SER A 157 7.72 15.74 8.44
C SER A 157 8.20 17.03 7.78
N SER A 158 7.56 18.16 8.08
CA SER A 158 8.25 19.45 8.06
C SER A 158 9.39 19.34 9.07
N ASP A 159 10.55 19.94 8.82
CA ASP A 159 11.73 19.95 9.71
C ASP A 159 11.51 20.65 11.08
N ASP A 160 10.32 20.57 11.68
CA ASP A 160 9.98 21.08 13.00
C ASP A 160 9.74 19.93 13.99
N GLY A 161 10.79 19.14 14.23
CA GLY A 161 11.17 18.58 15.54
C GLY A 161 10.13 17.88 16.45
N LYS A 162 8.95 17.47 15.99
CA LYS A 162 7.96 16.77 16.84
C LYS A 162 6.85 16.02 16.07
N SER A 163 7.19 15.21 15.07
CA SER A 163 6.21 14.28 14.48
C SER A 163 6.27 12.92 15.20
N ILE A 164 5.15 12.58 15.84
CA ILE A 164 4.85 11.23 16.30
C ILE A 164 4.73 10.38 15.04
N MET A 165 5.81 9.75 14.60
CA MET A 165 5.66 8.57 13.75
C MET A 165 4.80 7.58 14.55
N PRO A 166 3.63 7.12 14.04
CA PRO A 166 3.08 5.89 14.55
C PRO A 166 4.17 4.84 14.31
N ARG A 167 4.77 4.40 15.42
CA ARG A 167 5.86 3.43 15.47
C ARG A 167 5.29 2.07 15.06
N TYR A 168 4.93 1.90 13.80
CA TYR A 168 4.72 0.59 13.22
C TYR A 168 6.08 0.07 12.73
N MET A 169 6.37 -1.12 13.21
CA MET A 169 7.68 -1.72 13.29
C MET A 169 8.20 -2.08 11.90
N SER A 170 9.32 -1.48 11.46
CA SER A 170 10.08 -2.00 10.33
C SER A 170 10.70 -3.34 10.76
N ILE A 171 10.18 -4.45 10.25
CA ILE A 171 10.84 -5.75 10.37
C ILE A 171 11.88 -5.82 9.26
N SER A 172 13.14 -5.58 9.61
CA SER A 172 14.26 -5.83 8.71
C SER A 172 14.81 -7.23 8.98
N CYS A 173 14.77 -8.12 7.97
CA CYS A 173 15.50 -9.38 8.00
C CYS A 173 16.99 -9.10 7.69
N ILE A 174 17.87 -9.32 8.66
CA ILE A 174 19.31 -8.97 8.58
C ILE A 174 20.19 -10.15 8.09
N SER A 175 19.64 -11.34 7.79
CA SER A 175 20.47 -12.47 7.35
C SER A 175 19.92 -13.24 6.16
N ASN A 176 20.76 -13.40 5.14
CA ASN A 176 20.58 -14.28 3.97
C ASN A 176 20.99 -15.74 4.27
N THR A 177 20.74 -16.25 5.48
CA THR A 177 20.93 -17.68 5.76
C THR A 177 19.62 -18.35 6.11
N ILE A 178 19.38 -19.50 5.48
CA ILE A 178 18.09 -20.17 5.29
C ILE A 178 17.32 -20.46 6.60
N ASN A 179 17.95 -20.34 7.78
CA ASN A 179 17.38 -20.83 9.04
C ASN A 179 17.44 -19.85 10.23
N LYS A 180 17.69 -18.54 10.06
CA LYS A 180 17.63 -17.57 11.18
C LYS A 180 17.01 -16.23 10.78
N CYS A 181 15.75 -16.03 11.17
CA CYS A 181 15.20 -14.68 11.34
C CYS A 181 15.54 -14.19 12.75
N SER A 182 16.52 -13.30 12.87
CA SER A 182 16.78 -12.59 14.13
C SER A 182 16.03 -11.26 14.11
N PHE A 183 15.11 -11.08 15.06
CA PHE A 183 14.39 -9.83 15.27
C PHE A 183 15.23 -8.90 16.16
N LEU A 184 15.51 -7.67 15.73
CA LEU A 184 16.00 -6.63 16.64
C LEU A 184 14.79 -5.86 17.16
N THR A 185 14.36 -6.17 18.40
CA THR A 185 13.49 -5.29 19.18
C THR A 185 14.28 -4.72 20.34
N THR A 186 14.27 -3.41 20.52
CA THR A 186 14.89 -2.75 21.68
C THR A 186 13.85 -2.36 22.73
N HIS A 187 12.59 -2.82 22.61
CA HIS A 187 11.51 -2.43 23.52
C HIS A 187 11.14 -3.55 24.53
N PRO A 188 11.35 -3.33 25.85
CA PRO A 188 11.14 -4.36 26.88
C PRO A 188 9.69 -4.87 27.01
N GLN A 189 8.69 -4.12 26.52
CA GLN A 189 7.27 -4.53 26.51
C GLN A 189 6.96 -5.64 25.48
N PHE A 190 7.83 -5.88 24.49
CA PHE A 190 7.61 -6.92 23.46
C PHE A 190 8.02 -8.33 23.95
N LEU A 191 9.02 -8.41 24.84
CA LEU A 191 9.49 -9.68 25.40
C LEU A 191 8.42 -10.38 26.25
N SER A 192 7.50 -9.63 26.88
CA SER A 192 6.41 -10.22 27.69
C SER A 192 5.25 -10.78 26.84
N ARG A 193 5.03 -10.25 25.62
CA ARG A 193 3.95 -10.71 24.72
C ARG A 193 4.35 -11.88 23.83
N VAL A 194 5.62 -11.98 23.43
CA VAL A 194 6.13 -13.16 22.68
C VAL A 194 6.20 -14.39 23.59
N SER A 195 6.51 -14.21 24.88
CA SER A 195 6.52 -15.26 25.91
C SER A 195 5.15 -15.96 26.10
N LYS A 196 4.04 -15.28 25.77
CA LYS A 196 2.69 -15.83 25.93
C LYS A 196 2.25 -16.75 24.79
N TYR A 197 2.91 -16.73 23.63
CA TYR A 197 2.65 -17.66 22.54
C TYR A 197 3.52 -18.92 22.68
N LYS A 198 3.21 -19.70 23.71
CA LYS A 198 3.78 -21.04 23.93
C LYS A 198 3.08 -22.07 23.04
N ARG A 199 3.10 -21.88 21.71
CA ARG A 199 2.74 -22.91 20.73
C ARG A 199 3.23 -22.59 19.31
N PHE A 200 4.54 -22.58 19.14
CA PHE A 200 5.17 -22.94 17.86
C PHE A 200 6.20 -24.02 18.15
N HIS A 201 5.69 -25.21 18.51
CA HIS A 201 6.50 -26.42 18.53
C HIS A 201 6.15 -27.22 17.28
N HIS A 202 7.19 -27.62 16.56
CA HIS A 202 7.20 -28.58 15.45
C HIS A 202 6.75 -28.04 14.08
N PHE A 203 7.74 -27.61 13.29
CA PHE A 203 7.81 -28.03 11.89
C PHE A 203 8.83 -29.16 11.81
N GLU A 204 8.45 -30.31 11.26
CA GLU A 204 9.36 -31.43 11.02
C GLU A 204 10.42 -31.06 9.98
N PRO A 205 11.67 -31.54 10.12
CA PRO A 205 12.73 -31.29 9.15
C PRO A 205 12.53 -32.18 7.92
N GLY A 206 12.03 -31.63 6.81
CA GLY A 206 12.00 -32.41 5.55
C GLY A 206 11.15 -31.90 4.40
N THR A 207 10.21 -30.96 4.59
CA THR A 207 9.34 -30.54 3.48
C THR A 207 10.02 -29.49 2.61
N VAL A 208 10.74 -29.95 1.60
CA VAL A 208 11.27 -29.15 0.50
C VAL A 208 10.12 -28.75 -0.43
N VAL A 209 9.64 -27.51 -0.35
CA VAL A 209 8.89 -26.92 -1.46
C VAL A 209 9.90 -26.26 -2.40
N ARG A 210 10.24 -26.97 -3.48
CA ARG A 210 11.05 -26.41 -4.57
C ARG A 210 10.26 -25.32 -5.27
N SER A 211 10.78 -24.10 -5.27
CA SER A 211 10.62 -23.19 -6.41
C SER A 211 12.01 -22.93 -6.97
N ALA A 212 12.19 -23.31 -8.23
CA ALA A 212 13.41 -23.14 -8.99
C ALA A 212 13.53 -21.69 -9.46
N GLY A 213 14.74 -21.11 -9.37
CA GLY A 213 15.08 -19.82 -9.97
C GLY A 213 15.44 -18.76 -8.93
N GLY A 214 16.73 -18.39 -8.89
CA GLY A 214 17.32 -17.53 -7.87
C GLY A 214 16.93 -16.04 -7.96
N GLY A 215 17.07 -15.36 -6.83
CA GLY A 215 16.84 -13.93 -6.66
C GLY A 215 16.09 -13.65 -5.35
N GLY A 216 16.73 -12.96 -4.40
CA GLY A 216 16.29 -12.88 -3.01
C GLY A 216 14.88 -12.33 -2.77
N CYS A 217 14.08 -13.05 -1.99
CA CYS A 217 12.80 -12.59 -1.46
C CYS A 217 12.98 -12.05 -0.03
N ARG A 218 12.72 -10.75 0.18
CA ARG A 218 12.39 -10.18 1.48
C ARG A 218 10.86 -10.23 1.62
N TRP A 219 10.35 -10.97 2.58
CA TRP A 219 8.92 -11.11 2.85
C TRP A 219 8.46 -9.99 3.78
N CYS A 220 7.46 -9.20 3.39
CA CYS A 220 6.71 -8.39 4.36
C CYS A 220 5.65 -9.33 4.96
N PHE A 221 5.85 -9.81 6.18
CA PHE A 221 4.84 -10.59 6.89
C PHE A 221 3.73 -9.64 7.36
N GLN A 222 2.52 -9.83 6.84
CA GLN A 222 1.30 -9.22 7.34
C GLN A 222 0.93 -9.93 8.65
N PHE A 223 0.96 -9.24 9.80
CA PHE A 223 0.20 -9.72 10.95
C PHE A 223 -1.27 -9.34 10.71
N PRO A 224 -2.23 -10.29 10.81
CA PRO A 224 -3.64 -9.94 10.70
C PRO A 224 -4.01 -8.93 11.78
N ALA A 225 -4.57 -7.80 11.37
CA ALA A 225 -5.12 -6.76 12.23
C ALA A 225 -6.42 -7.21 12.93
N ASN A 226 -6.37 -8.34 13.64
CA ASN A 226 -7.50 -8.87 14.38
C ASN A 226 -7.11 -9.10 15.85
N ILE A 227 -6.99 -7.99 16.59
CA ILE A 227 -7.27 -7.98 18.03
C ILE A 227 -8.20 -6.80 18.29
N SER A 228 -9.46 -6.98 17.88
CA SER A 228 -10.57 -6.18 18.37
C SER A 228 -11.69 -7.13 18.74
N ARG A 229 -11.84 -7.29 20.07
CA ARG A 229 -13.03 -7.75 20.79
C ARG A 229 -13.32 -9.24 20.73
N ASP A 230 -12.84 -9.94 21.75
CA ASP A 230 -13.71 -10.80 22.55
C ASP A 230 -13.29 -10.73 24.02
N TYR A 231 -14.29 -10.88 24.89
CA TYR A 231 -14.32 -10.77 26.36
C TYR A 231 -14.81 -9.44 26.94
N ALA A 232 -16.14 -9.39 27.08
CA ALA A 232 -16.86 -8.73 28.15
C ALA A 232 -16.30 -9.16 29.52
N ILE A 233 -16.22 -8.20 30.45
CA ILE A 233 -16.03 -8.45 31.88
C ILE A 233 -17.16 -7.70 32.59
N THR A 234 -17.97 -8.46 33.33
CA THR A 234 -18.80 -8.01 34.45
C THR A 234 -17.95 -7.37 35.54
#